data_AF-A0A9K3DTE2-F1
#
_entry.id   AF-A0A9K3DTE2-F1
#
_cell.length_a   1.000
_cell.length_b   1.000
_cell.length_c   1.000
_cell.angle_alpha   90.00
_cell.angle_beta   90.00
_cell.angle_gamma   90.00
#
_symmetry.space_group_name_H-M   'P 1'
#
loop_
_entity.id
_entity.type
_entity.pdbx_description
1 polymer ?
#
loop_
_entity_poly.entity_id
_entity_poly.type
_entity_poly.pdbx_seq_one_letter_code
_entity_poly.pdbx_strand_id
1 'polypeptide(L)' 'MRFGKKGKLSPRYIGPFEVIERVGSVAYKLNLPEELNGIHNVFHICNLKKCFADES' A
#
# COMPACT_ATOMS: atom_id res chain seq x y z
N MET A 1 -10.88 0.31 1.17
CA MET A 1 -10.48 0.19 2.59
C MET A 1 -9.66 1.43 2.93
N ARG A 2 -9.93 2.13 4.03
CA ARG A 2 -9.09 3.23 4.57
C ARG A 2 -8.90 2.94 6.05
N PHE A 3 -7.68 3.05 6.54
CA PHE A 3 -7.41 2.94 7.98
C PHE A 3 -7.82 4.24 8.68
N GLY A 4 -8.41 4.12 9.87
CA GLY A 4 -8.85 5.27 10.67
C GLY A 4 -10.22 5.83 10.30
N LYS A 5 -10.48 7.07 10.73
CA LYS A 5 -11.80 7.72 10.62
C LYS A 5 -12.14 8.08 9.17
N LYS A 6 -13.33 7.69 8.74
CA LYS A 6 -13.95 8.11 7.47
C LYS A 6 -14.52 9.52 7.66
N GLY A 7 -14.17 10.46 6.79
CA GLY A 7 -14.65 11.84 6.90
C GLY A 7 -13.88 12.81 5.99
N LYS A 8 -14.25 14.10 6.04
CA LYS A 8 -13.52 15.17 5.34
C LYS A 8 -12.07 15.19 5.86
N LEU A 9 -11.11 15.36 4.95
CA LEU A 9 -9.66 15.33 5.22
C LEU A 9 -9.08 13.95 5.65
N SER A 10 -9.83 12.85 5.51
CA SER A 10 -9.24 11.52 5.72
C SER A 10 -8.11 11.23 4.72
N PRO A 11 -7.03 10.55 5.12
CA PRO A 11 -5.92 10.23 4.22
C PRO A 11 -6.39 9.43 3.01
N ARG A 12 -5.84 9.76 1.83
CA ARG A 12 -6.20 9.10 0.56
C ARG A 12 -5.52 7.74 0.41
N TYR A 13 -4.28 7.64 0.88
CA TYR A 13 -3.46 6.43 0.85
C TYR A 13 -3.31 5.87 2.26
N ILE A 14 -3.10 4.57 2.33
CA ILE A 14 -2.81 3.86 3.57
C ILE A 14 -1.33 3.54 3.53
N GLY A 15 -0.60 3.92 4.59
CA GLY A 15 0.72 3.40 4.97
C GLY A 15 1.84 3.44 3.91
N PRO A 16 3.10 3.58 4.33
CA PRO A 16 4.18 3.02 3.53
C PRO A 16 4.11 1.49 3.63
N PHE A 17 4.24 0.80 2.50
CA PHE A 17 4.42 -0.65 2.45
C PHE A 17 5.67 -0.96 1.65
N GLU A 18 6.43 -1.93 2.13
CA GLU A 18 7.61 -2.40 1.41
C GLU A 18 7.18 -3.22 0.19
N VAL A 19 7.90 -3.05 -0.92
CA VAL A 19 7.72 -3.88 -2.11
C VAL A 19 8.59 -5.13 -1.94
N ILE A 20 7.96 -6.29 -1.80
CA ILE A 20 8.66 -7.58 -1.71
C ILE A 20 9.13 -8.01 -3.09
N GLU A 21 8.25 -7.91 -4.09
CA GLU A 21 8.51 -8.46 -5.42
C GLU A 21 7.77 -7.67 -6.49
N ARG A 22 8.32 -7.65 -7.72
CA ARG A 22 7.62 -7.16 -8.90
C ARG A 22 7.03 -8.33 -9.69
N VAL A 23 5.72 -8.46 -9.68
CA VAL A 23 4.97 -9.50 -10.39
C VAL A 23 4.62 -9.00 -11.80
N GLY A 24 5.61 -9.01 -12.69
CA GLY A 24 5.47 -8.54 -14.07
C GLY A 24 5.55 -7.02 -14.24
N SER A 25 5.21 -6.52 -15.42
CA SER A 25 5.47 -5.13 -15.78
C SER A 25 4.65 -4.12 -14.97
N VAL A 26 3.46 -4.51 -14.52
CA VAL A 26 2.46 -3.59 -13.96
C VAL A 26 1.95 -3.95 -12.56
N ALA A 27 2.40 -5.06 -11.97
CA ALA A 27 1.95 -5.47 -10.64
C ALA A 27 3.14 -5.69 -9.69
N TYR A 28 2.91 -5.37 -8.42
CA TYR A 28 3.89 -5.44 -7.35
C TYR A 28 3.28 -6.12 -6.13
N LYS A 29 4.05 -6.99 -5.51
CA LYS A 29 3.73 -7.65 -4.25
C LYS A 29 4.25 -6.79 -3.10
N LEU A 30 3.38 -6.46 -2.16
CA LEU A 30 3.69 -5.65 -1.00
C LEU A 30 3.77 -6.50 0.27
N ASN A 31 4.60 -6.07 1.22
CA ASN A 31 4.58 -6.60 2.57
C ASN A 31 3.43 -5.95 3.34
N LEU A 32 2.29 -6.65 3.40
CA LEU A 32 1.12 -6.18 4.12
C LEU A 32 1.18 -6.66 5.58
N PRO A 33 0.80 -5.80 6.55
CA PRO A 33 0.67 -6.20 7.95
C PRO A 33 -0.45 -7.24 8.12
N GLU A 34 -0.37 -8.04 9.19
CA GLU A 34 -1.36 -9.09 9.48
C GLU A 34 -2.79 -8.56 9.64
N GLU A 35 -2.95 -7.29 10.00
CA GLU A 35 -4.24 -6.60 10.03
C GLU A 35 -4.96 -6.59 8.66
N LEU A 36 -4.21 -6.79 7.57
CA LEU A 36 -4.67 -6.84 6.19
C LEU A 36 -4.61 -8.23 5.55
N ASN A 37 -4.47 -9.30 6.35
CA ASN A 37 -4.34 -10.66 5.84
C ASN A 37 -5.51 -11.12 4.93
N GLY A 38 -6.66 -10.43 4.98
CA GLY A 38 -7.78 -10.65 4.06
C GLY A 38 -7.64 -9.98 2.67
N ILE A 39 -6.58 -9.22 2.41
CA ILE A 39 -6.35 -8.49 1.16
C ILE A 39 -5.21 -9.17 0.38
N HIS A 40 -5.41 -9.36 -0.92
CA HIS A 40 -4.33 -9.78 -1.80
C HIS A 40 -3.16 -8.80 -1.75
N ASN A 41 -1.96 -9.32 -1.52
CA ASN A 41 -0.75 -8.52 -1.41
C ASN A 41 -0.19 -8.05 -2.77
N VAL A 42 -0.82 -8.42 -3.89
CA VAL A 42 -0.41 -8.00 -5.24
C VAL A 42 -1.29 -6.86 -5.73
N PHE A 43 -0.67 -5.72 -6.06
CA PHE A 43 -1.35 -4.51 -6.50
C PHE A 43 -0.82 -4.01 -7.84
N HIS A 44 -1.73 -3.45 -8.64
CA HIS A 44 -1.38 -2.76 -9.88
C HIS A 44 -0.69 -1.42 -9.59
N ILE A 45 0.31 -1.04 -10.41
CA ILE A 45 1.12 0.17 -10.24
C ILE A 45 0.28 1.46 -10.12
N CYS A 46 -0.85 1.55 -10.82
CA CYS A 46 -1.76 2.72 -10.73
C CYS A 46 -2.38 2.93 -9.35
N ASN A 47 -2.45 1.88 -8.52
CA ASN A 47 -2.96 1.95 -7.15
C ASN A 47 -1.87 2.30 -6.13
N LEU A 48 -0.60 2.30 -6.56
CA LEU A 48 0.55 2.56 -5.71
C LEU A 48 1.06 3.98 -5.94
N LYS A 49 1.62 4.57 -4.88
CA LYS A 49 2.35 5.83 -4.96
C LYS A 49 3.68 5.65 -4.28
N LYS A 50 4.77 6.01 -4.96
CA LYS A 50 6.13 5.94 -4.39
C LYS A 50 6.16 6.79 -3.12
N CYS A 51 6.50 6.16 -2.00
CA CYS A 51 6.70 6.83 -0.73
C CYS A 51 8.19 7.14 -0.59
N PHE A 52 8.52 8.39 -0.25
CA PHE A 52 9.88 8.82 0.09
C PHE A 52 9.97 8.99 1.60
N ALA A 53 9.58 7.97 2.36
CA ALA A 53 9.85 7.99 3.79
C ALA A 53 11.37 8.04 3.93
N ASP A 54 11.87 9.21 4.31
CA ASP A 54 13.28 9.47 4.55
C ASP A 54 13.73 8.53 5.67
N GLU A 55 14.79 7.77 5.42
CA GLU A 55 15.47 6.97 6.43
C GLU A 55 16.18 7.93 7.38
N SER A 56 15.43 8.52 8.32
CA SER A 56 15.94 9.35 9.43
C SER A 56 16.16 8.51 10.68
#